data_AF-A0A395HNA8-F1
#
_entry.id   AF-A0A395HNA8-F1
#
_cell.length_a   1.000
_cell.length_b   1.000
_cell.length_c   1.000
_cell.angle_alpha   90.00
_cell.angle_beta   90.00
_cell.angle_gamma   90.00
#
_symmetry.space_group_name_H-M   'P 1'
#
loop_
_entity.id
_entity.type
_entity.pdbx_description
1 polymer ?
#
loop_
_entity_poly.entity_id
_entity_poly.type
_entity_poly.pdbx_seq_one_letter_code
_entity_poly.pdbx_strand_id
1 'polypeptide(L)'
;MGATSILDRLSALDTNTVSDALGFLGLKGATYGLRPLWDCPKIVGRASTVKVGPKTDAASTTHLLTSVIDRVKINDCGIRGTIIDGMSRDIGGSREVGYSVYGWGVTMISARNRVVQLDSGTPLQMRGVTVHQDDYVIADRCGTVLVPAARIEKVFHLAERIDRSQARMVQAVREGHAVSEVMHDSQFKAIREIAPAQTPAAAVPAPGHNPKSASCEDQELVALFAESGSPVGPAFKVRYFPASDPPGSVGDFIDDVAVGDFVVIGNGGRTDCTVWGDIITQYAALRGISGAVIDGVCRDVNRAISDSRSNLGLLKLCHRI
;
A
#
# COMPACT_ATOMS: atom_id res chain seq x y z
N MET A 1 25.14 9.19 22.39
CA MET A 1 24.06 9.05 21.40
C MET A 1 23.39 7.72 21.67
N GLY A 2 22.20 7.73 22.30
CA GLY A 2 21.48 6.50 22.64
C GLY A 2 21.09 5.76 21.37
N ALA A 3 21.14 4.42 21.40
CA ALA A 3 20.72 3.60 20.27
C ALA A 3 19.28 3.97 19.88
N THR A 4 19.06 4.32 18.62
CA THR A 4 17.74 4.60 18.05
C THR A 4 16.83 3.39 18.30
N SER A 5 15.64 3.62 18.87
CA SER A 5 14.77 2.50 19.20
C SER A 5 14.28 1.80 17.92
N ILE A 6 13.92 0.52 18.02
CA ILE A 6 13.33 -0.23 16.90
C ILE A 6 12.11 0.51 16.31
N LEU A 7 11.32 1.14 17.18
CA LEU A 7 10.14 1.90 16.76
C LEU A 7 10.51 3.18 15.99
N ASP A 8 11.59 3.85 16.36
CA ASP A 8 12.08 5.03 15.63
C ASP A 8 12.59 4.64 14.25
N ARG A 9 13.34 3.52 14.16
CA ARG A 9 13.80 2.95 12.87
C ARG A 9 12.62 2.59 11.98
N LEU A 10 11.61 1.92 12.53
CA LEU A 10 10.40 1.56 11.79
C LEU A 10 9.60 2.80 11.35
N SER A 11 9.56 3.85 12.19
CA SER A 11 8.92 5.12 11.85
C SER A 11 9.58 5.85 10.68
N ALA A 12 10.86 5.61 10.41
CA ALA A 12 11.57 6.21 9.28
C ALA A 12 11.20 5.57 7.93
N LEU A 13 10.65 4.36 7.94
CA LEU A 13 10.26 3.61 6.74
C LEU A 13 8.77 3.81 6.41
N ASP A 14 8.37 3.44 5.19
CA ASP A 14 6.96 3.30 4.80
C ASP A 14 6.53 1.83 4.72
N THR A 15 5.22 1.58 4.76
CA THR A 15 4.66 0.23 4.73
C THR A 15 5.05 -0.53 3.47
N ASN A 16 5.20 0.15 2.33
CA ASN A 16 5.50 -0.47 1.04
C ASN A 16 6.91 -1.05 1.04
N THR A 17 7.89 -0.31 1.54
CA THR A 17 9.28 -0.74 1.70
C THR A 17 9.39 -1.93 2.64
N VAL A 18 8.69 -1.89 3.78
CA VAL A 18 8.69 -3.01 4.74
C VAL A 18 8.03 -4.25 4.14
N SER A 19 6.95 -4.08 3.37
CA SER A 19 6.29 -5.16 2.63
C SER A 19 7.21 -5.80 1.59
N ASP A 20 7.96 -5.00 0.82
CA ASP A 20 8.93 -5.51 -0.15
C ASP A 20 10.02 -6.34 0.54
N ALA A 21 10.58 -5.83 1.64
CA ALA A 21 11.58 -6.55 2.42
C ALA A 21 11.05 -7.90 2.93
N LEU A 22 9.82 -7.94 3.44
CA LEU A 22 9.18 -9.20 3.85
C LEU A 22 9.00 -10.15 2.66
N GLY A 23 8.55 -9.65 1.51
CA GLY A 23 8.37 -10.43 0.29
C GLY A 23 9.67 -11.10 -0.18
N PHE A 24 10.77 -10.35 -0.21
CA PHE A 24 12.10 -10.90 -0.54
C PHE A 24 12.59 -11.95 0.46
N LEU A 25 12.20 -11.84 1.72
CA LEU A 25 12.52 -12.83 2.77
C LEU A 25 11.55 -14.03 2.78
N GLY A 26 10.56 -14.08 1.88
CA GLY A 26 9.53 -15.11 1.84
C GLY A 26 8.58 -15.08 3.05
N LEU A 27 8.47 -13.93 3.72
CA LEU A 27 7.63 -13.73 4.90
C LEU A 27 6.30 -13.08 4.51
N LYS A 28 5.20 -13.63 5.02
CA LYS A 28 3.88 -13.00 4.93
C LYS A 28 3.71 -12.02 6.09
N GLY A 29 3.53 -10.74 5.78
CA GLY A 29 3.29 -9.71 6.80
C GLY A 29 2.44 -8.54 6.34
N ALA A 30 2.35 -8.28 5.03
CA ALA A 30 1.42 -7.30 4.49
C ALA A 30 -0.02 -7.83 4.51
N THR A 31 -0.94 -7.01 5.03
CA THR A 31 -2.38 -7.30 4.99
C THR A 31 -3.03 -6.57 3.83
N TYR A 32 -4.06 -7.17 3.23
CA TYR A 32 -4.83 -6.56 2.15
C TYR A 32 -6.22 -6.16 2.63
N GLY A 33 -6.69 -4.97 2.22
CA GLY A 33 -8.01 -4.44 2.55
C GLY A 33 -8.13 -3.74 3.92
N LEU A 34 -7.10 -3.77 4.77
CA LEU A 34 -7.08 -2.99 6.01
C LEU A 34 -6.58 -1.58 5.70
N ARG A 35 -7.51 -0.63 5.57
CA ARG A 35 -7.24 0.76 5.17
C ARG A 35 -7.50 1.70 6.35
N PRO A 36 -6.87 2.89 6.38
CA PRO A 36 -7.21 3.88 7.38
C PRO A 36 -8.67 4.33 7.19
N LEU A 37 -9.45 4.36 8.27
CA LEU A 37 -10.88 4.69 8.21
C LEU A 37 -11.14 6.20 8.17
N TRP A 38 -10.10 7.00 8.38
CA TRP A 38 -10.06 8.45 8.17
C TRP A 38 -8.64 8.84 7.71
N ASP A 39 -8.32 10.13 7.61
CA ASP A 39 -6.96 10.57 7.28
C ASP A 39 -5.97 10.36 8.45
N CYS A 40 -5.71 9.09 8.78
CA CYS A 40 -4.94 8.69 9.93
C CYS A 40 -3.46 9.06 9.76
N PRO A 41 -2.80 9.59 10.80
CA PRO A 41 -1.34 9.66 10.82
C PRO A 41 -0.74 8.25 10.77
N LYS A 42 0.50 8.15 10.27
CA LYS A 42 1.26 6.90 10.32
C LYS A 42 1.45 6.48 11.77
N ILE A 43 1.25 5.19 12.05
CA ILE A 43 1.49 4.59 13.36
C ILE A 43 2.50 3.45 13.26
N VAL A 44 3.32 3.32 14.30
CA VAL A 44 4.16 2.14 14.52
C VAL A 44 4.01 1.67 15.95
N GLY A 45 4.08 0.37 16.21
CA GLY A 45 3.89 -0.15 17.55
C GLY A 45 4.16 -1.64 17.68
N ARG A 46 3.89 -2.17 18.87
CA ARG A 46 3.82 -3.61 19.11
C ARG A 46 2.37 -4.06 19.12
N ALA A 47 2.10 -5.23 18.55
CA ALA A 47 0.79 -5.82 18.45
C ALA A 47 0.31 -6.29 19.83
N SER A 48 -0.90 -5.89 20.20
CA SER A 48 -1.67 -6.53 21.27
C SER A 48 -2.85 -7.24 20.63
N THR A 49 -2.86 -8.57 20.66
CA THR A 49 -3.83 -9.36 19.89
C THR A 49 -5.11 -9.59 20.69
N VAL A 50 -6.25 -9.44 20.01
CA VAL A 50 -7.57 -9.70 20.58
C VAL A 50 -8.42 -10.46 19.58
N LYS A 51 -8.88 -11.65 19.97
CA LYS A 51 -9.79 -12.44 19.15
C LYS A 51 -11.21 -12.19 19.62
N VAL A 52 -12.07 -11.83 18.67
CA VAL A 52 -13.51 -11.66 18.90
C VAL A 52 -14.30 -12.63 18.03
N GLY A 53 -15.53 -12.94 18.43
CA GLY A 53 -16.41 -13.83 17.68
C GLY A 53 -17.87 -13.62 17.99
N PRO A 54 -18.78 -14.33 17.30
CA PRO A 54 -20.20 -14.18 17.52
C PRO A 54 -20.56 -14.57 18.95
N LYS A 55 -21.44 -13.77 19.56
CA LYS A 55 -22.05 -14.13 20.83
C LYS A 55 -22.97 -15.33 20.62
N THR A 56 -22.75 -16.41 21.37
CA THR A 56 -23.53 -17.65 21.27
C THR A 56 -24.34 -17.94 22.53
N ASP A 57 -24.05 -17.26 23.63
CA ASP A 57 -24.68 -17.44 24.93
C ASP A 57 -25.57 -16.24 25.34
N ALA A 58 -26.48 -16.47 26.28
CA ALA A 58 -27.41 -15.46 26.77
C ALA A 58 -26.80 -14.49 27.80
N ALA A 59 -25.59 -14.75 28.29
CA ALA A 59 -24.94 -13.98 29.35
C ALA A 59 -24.62 -12.55 28.90
N SER A 60 -24.66 -11.57 29.81
CA SER A 60 -24.30 -10.19 29.48
C SER A 60 -22.83 -10.09 29.07
N THR A 61 -22.55 -9.38 27.97
CA THR A 61 -21.19 -9.13 27.48
C THR A 61 -20.50 -8.10 28.37
N THR A 62 -19.38 -8.46 29.00
CA THR A 62 -18.40 -7.49 29.56
C THR A 62 -17.90 -6.56 28.45
N HIS A 63 -17.51 -5.33 28.81
CA HIS A 63 -16.91 -4.38 27.86
C HIS A 63 -15.78 -5.05 27.07
N LEU A 64 -15.91 -5.02 25.74
CA LEU A 64 -14.88 -5.51 24.83
C LEU A 64 -13.59 -4.73 25.11
N LEU A 65 -12.44 -5.43 25.10
CA LEU A 65 -11.09 -4.86 25.18
C LEU A 65 -10.59 -4.39 26.55
N THR A 66 -11.40 -4.42 27.63
CA THR A 66 -10.94 -4.00 28.98
C THR A 66 -9.69 -4.78 29.42
N SER A 67 -9.72 -6.11 29.25
CA SER A 67 -8.59 -6.98 29.61
C SER A 67 -7.28 -6.69 28.87
N VAL A 68 -7.35 -5.99 27.74
CA VAL A 68 -6.18 -5.65 26.92
C VAL A 68 -5.63 -4.31 27.35
N ILE A 69 -6.51 -3.34 27.57
CA ILE A 69 -6.15 -2.02 28.10
C ILE A 69 -5.42 -2.17 29.44
N ASP A 70 -5.91 -3.04 30.32
CA ASP A 70 -5.28 -3.30 31.63
C ASP A 70 -3.90 -3.99 31.51
N ARG A 71 -3.66 -4.75 30.43
CA ARG A 71 -2.41 -5.49 30.19
C ARG A 71 -1.36 -4.68 29.45
N VAL A 72 -1.76 -3.68 28.66
CA VAL A 72 -0.82 -2.76 28.02
C VAL A 72 -0.19 -1.93 29.14
N LYS A 73 0.98 -2.37 29.62
CA LYS A 73 1.77 -1.63 30.61
C LYS A 73 2.00 -0.22 30.04
N ILE A 74 1.36 0.78 30.66
CA ILE A 74 1.54 2.20 30.36
C ILE A 74 2.93 2.61 30.88
N ASN A 75 3.97 2.07 30.26
CA ASN A 75 5.31 2.59 30.36
C ASN A 75 5.45 3.53 29.15
N ASP A 76 5.00 4.77 29.34
CA ASP A 76 5.22 5.97 28.53
C ASP A 76 4.82 5.99 27.03
N CYS A 77 4.29 4.91 26.44
CA CYS A 77 4.06 4.85 24.98
C CYS A 77 2.60 4.89 24.49
N GLY A 78 1.61 4.71 25.37
CA GLY A 78 0.17 4.72 25.02
C GLY A 78 -0.27 3.69 23.95
N ILE A 79 -1.58 3.52 23.77
CA ILE A 79 -2.11 2.78 22.61
C ILE A 79 -2.10 3.74 21.43
N ARG A 80 -1.36 3.40 20.37
CA ARG A 80 -1.13 4.30 19.22
C ARG A 80 -2.21 4.22 18.15
N GLY A 81 -3.03 3.18 18.17
CA GLY A 81 -4.13 2.98 17.23
C GLY A 81 -4.67 1.55 17.29
N THR A 82 -5.74 1.31 16.52
CA THR A 82 -6.37 -0.01 16.40
C THR A 82 -6.40 -0.44 14.94
N ILE A 83 -6.05 -1.70 14.68
CA ILE A 83 -6.26 -2.37 13.39
C ILE A 83 -7.31 -3.46 13.59
N ILE A 84 -8.38 -3.41 12.79
CA ILE A 84 -9.54 -4.28 12.92
C ILE A 84 -9.67 -5.09 11.63
N ASP A 85 -9.66 -6.41 11.72
CA ASP A 85 -10.12 -7.25 10.60
C ASP A 85 -11.65 -7.24 10.56
N GLY A 86 -12.20 -6.09 10.18
CA GLY A 86 -13.64 -5.80 10.24
C GLY A 86 -13.96 -4.31 10.14
N MET A 87 -15.16 -3.95 10.57
CA MET A 87 -15.70 -2.59 10.50
C MET A 87 -15.54 -1.86 11.83
N SER A 88 -15.45 -0.53 11.79
CA SER A 88 -15.57 0.33 12.97
C SER A 88 -16.78 1.26 12.86
N ARG A 89 -17.19 1.83 13.99
CA ARG A 89 -18.17 2.92 14.06
C ARG A 89 -17.54 4.15 14.73
N ASP A 90 -18.28 5.25 14.78
CA ASP A 90 -17.87 6.46 15.53
C ASP A 90 -16.50 7.03 15.08
N ILE A 91 -16.21 6.97 13.78
CA ILE A 91 -14.93 7.44 13.21
C ILE A 91 -14.72 8.95 13.41
N GLY A 92 -15.80 9.74 13.45
CA GLY A 92 -15.72 11.17 13.78
C GLY A 92 -15.03 11.41 15.12
N GLY A 93 -15.48 10.72 16.17
CA GLY A 93 -14.86 10.83 17.50
C GLY A 93 -13.40 10.34 17.52
N SER A 94 -13.08 9.27 16.77
CA SER A 94 -11.69 8.80 16.65
C SER A 94 -10.79 9.85 15.99
N ARG A 95 -11.28 10.51 14.94
CA ARG A 95 -10.58 11.60 14.24
C ARG A 95 -10.38 12.81 15.14
N GLU A 96 -11.40 13.22 15.90
CA GLU A 96 -11.35 14.38 16.80
C GLU A 96 -10.27 14.24 17.87
N VAL A 97 -10.04 13.03 18.38
CA VAL A 97 -9.00 12.74 19.38
C VAL A 97 -7.67 12.30 18.76
N GLY A 98 -7.56 12.28 17.43
CA GLY A 98 -6.33 11.86 16.73
C GLY A 98 -5.99 10.37 16.85
N TYR A 99 -6.97 9.51 17.17
CA TYR A 99 -6.77 8.08 17.34
C TYR A 99 -6.93 7.32 16.02
N SER A 100 -5.85 6.69 15.56
CA SER A 100 -5.81 6.00 14.27
C SER A 100 -6.58 4.68 14.32
N VAL A 101 -7.49 4.49 13.37
CA VAL A 101 -8.29 3.26 13.25
C VAL A 101 -8.22 2.76 11.81
N TYR A 102 -7.80 1.50 11.66
CA TYR A 102 -7.71 0.79 10.40
C TYR A 102 -8.72 -0.34 10.36
N GLY A 103 -9.33 -0.56 9.19
CA GLY A 103 -10.27 -1.65 8.99
C GLY A 103 -10.78 -1.71 7.56
N TRP A 104 -11.87 -2.46 7.35
CA TRP A 104 -12.50 -2.63 6.04
C TRP A 104 -13.40 -1.45 5.68
N GLY A 105 -13.96 -0.78 6.68
CA GLY A 105 -14.92 0.29 6.46
C GLY A 105 -15.62 0.72 7.74
N VAL A 106 -16.68 1.51 7.55
CA VAL A 106 -17.45 2.14 8.62
C VAL A 106 -18.87 1.56 8.64
N THR A 107 -19.38 1.29 9.84
CA THR A 107 -20.77 0.85 10.07
C THR A 107 -21.40 1.63 11.22
N MET A 108 -22.72 1.73 11.26
CA MET A 108 -23.47 2.25 12.41
C MET A 108 -23.89 1.14 13.39
N ILE A 109 -23.78 -0.13 12.99
CA ILE A 109 -24.32 -1.27 13.74
C ILE A 109 -23.43 -1.55 14.97
N SER A 110 -24.05 -1.66 16.14
CA SER A 110 -23.32 -1.95 17.38
C SER A 110 -22.92 -3.41 17.51
N ALA A 111 -21.69 -3.66 17.96
CA ALA A 111 -21.21 -4.99 18.37
C ALA A 111 -21.90 -5.53 19.64
N ARG A 112 -22.60 -4.67 20.41
CA ARG A 112 -23.32 -5.05 21.64
C ARG A 112 -24.32 -6.16 21.33
N ASN A 113 -24.31 -7.20 22.18
CA ASN A 113 -25.12 -8.41 22.04
C ASN A 113 -24.92 -9.20 20.72
N ARG A 114 -23.86 -8.91 19.96
CA ARG A 114 -23.53 -9.60 18.71
C ARG A 114 -22.14 -10.23 18.76
N VAL A 115 -21.20 -9.58 19.44
CA VAL A 115 -19.78 -9.96 19.48
C VAL A 115 -19.31 -10.08 20.93
N VAL A 116 -18.52 -11.12 21.20
CA VAL A 116 -17.82 -11.37 22.48
C VAL A 116 -16.31 -11.44 22.23
N GLN A 117 -15.51 -11.09 23.24
CA GLN A 117 -14.07 -11.39 23.23
C GLN A 117 -13.90 -12.89 23.51
N LEU A 118 -13.24 -13.60 22.60
CA LEU A 118 -12.93 -15.02 22.73
C LEU A 118 -11.57 -15.25 23.37
N ASP A 119 -10.58 -14.42 23.05
CA ASP A 119 -9.20 -14.59 23.51
C ASP A 119 -8.41 -13.27 23.47
N SER A 120 -7.31 -13.18 24.23
CA SER A 120 -6.37 -12.04 24.16
C SER A 120 -4.94 -12.44 24.50
N GLY A 121 -4.00 -11.84 23.76
CA GLY A 121 -2.56 -12.13 23.89
C GLY A 121 -2.12 -13.43 23.23
N THR A 122 -2.98 -14.05 22.43
CA THR A 122 -2.70 -15.28 21.68
C THR A 122 -2.58 -15.00 20.19
N PRO A 123 -1.91 -15.88 19.43
CA PRO A 123 -1.79 -15.70 17.98
C PRO A 123 -3.14 -15.73 17.27
N LEU A 124 -3.34 -14.83 16.30
CA LEU A 124 -4.55 -14.78 15.49
C LEU A 124 -4.24 -14.59 14.00
N GLN A 125 -5.20 -14.91 13.14
CA GLN A 125 -5.10 -14.63 11.71
C GLN A 125 -5.71 -13.26 11.41
N MET A 126 -4.97 -12.42 10.68
CA MET A 126 -5.48 -11.19 10.07
C MET A 126 -5.20 -11.25 8.57
N ARG A 127 -6.25 -11.41 7.75
CA ARG A 127 -6.13 -11.36 6.29
C ARG A 127 -4.98 -12.21 5.71
N GLY A 128 -4.81 -13.43 6.21
CA GLY A 128 -3.76 -14.37 5.75
C GLY A 128 -2.38 -14.20 6.39
N VAL A 129 -2.25 -13.29 7.37
CA VAL A 129 -1.05 -13.09 8.19
C VAL A 129 -1.31 -13.61 9.60
N THR A 130 -0.40 -14.42 10.13
CA THR A 130 -0.44 -14.83 11.54
C THR A 130 0.25 -13.78 12.39
N VAL A 131 -0.47 -13.24 13.37
CA VAL A 131 -0.02 -12.15 14.24
C VAL A 131 0.18 -12.68 15.64
N HIS A 132 1.37 -12.49 16.21
CA HIS A 132 1.65 -12.84 17.58
C HIS A 132 1.60 -11.59 18.47
N GLN A 133 1.37 -11.81 19.77
CA GLN A 133 1.58 -10.78 20.75
C GLN A 133 3.02 -10.23 20.65
N ASP A 134 3.16 -8.91 20.75
CA ASP A 134 4.43 -8.18 20.66
C ASP A 134 5.13 -8.15 19.28
N ASP A 135 4.52 -8.70 18.22
CA ASP A 135 4.99 -8.46 16.85
C ASP A 135 4.97 -6.95 16.50
N TYR A 136 5.82 -6.51 15.58
CA TYR A 136 5.84 -5.10 15.19
C TYR A 136 4.77 -4.79 14.16
N VAL A 137 4.20 -3.60 14.28
CA VAL A 137 3.15 -3.09 13.41
C VAL A 137 3.62 -1.77 12.82
N ILE A 138 3.44 -1.61 11.52
CA ILE A 138 3.50 -0.32 10.83
C ILE A 138 2.23 -0.17 10.00
N ALA A 139 1.58 0.99 10.10
CA ALA A 139 0.41 1.31 9.30
C ALA A 139 0.44 2.78 8.86
N ASP A 140 0.14 3.00 7.59
CA ASP A 140 0.05 4.32 6.95
C ASP A 140 -1.10 4.31 5.93
N ARG A 141 -1.24 5.33 5.06
CA ARG A 141 -2.39 5.35 4.13
C ARG A 141 -2.43 4.21 3.11
N CYS A 142 -1.30 3.54 2.87
CA CYS A 142 -1.20 2.42 1.95
C CYS A 142 -1.74 1.12 2.58
N GLY A 143 -1.72 1.00 3.91
CA GLY A 143 -2.30 -0.14 4.61
C GLY A 143 -1.58 -0.48 5.90
N THR A 144 -1.57 -1.77 6.24
CA THR A 144 -0.95 -2.29 7.47
C THR A 144 -0.02 -3.45 7.14
N VAL A 145 1.18 -3.40 7.74
CA VAL A 145 2.17 -4.47 7.68
C VAL A 145 2.54 -4.91 9.10
N LEU A 146 2.62 -6.22 9.27
CA LEU A 146 2.97 -6.89 10.50
C LEU A 146 4.31 -7.59 10.31
N VAL A 147 5.25 -7.35 11.23
CA VAL A 147 6.61 -7.86 11.16
C VAL A 147 6.85 -8.77 12.37
N PRO A 148 7.16 -10.06 12.16
CA PRO A 148 7.49 -10.96 13.25
C PRO A 148 8.63 -10.41 14.10
N ALA A 149 8.46 -10.33 15.42
CA ALA A 149 9.47 -9.74 16.32
C ALA A 149 10.84 -10.44 16.15
N ALA A 150 10.84 -11.76 15.97
CA ALA A 150 12.05 -12.57 15.75
C ALA A 150 12.74 -12.36 14.39
N ARG A 151 12.20 -11.50 13.51
CA ARG A 151 12.73 -11.23 12.17
C ARG A 151 13.01 -9.75 11.91
N ILE A 152 12.71 -8.86 12.86
CA ILE A 152 12.75 -7.40 12.67
C ILE A 152 14.10 -6.89 12.14
N GLU A 153 15.23 -7.38 12.68
CA GLU A 153 16.55 -6.91 12.23
C GLU A 153 16.86 -7.31 10.78
N LYS A 154 16.48 -8.53 10.37
CA LYS A 154 16.63 -8.97 8.97
C LYS A 154 15.78 -8.12 8.03
N VAL A 155 14.56 -7.80 8.46
CA VAL A 155 13.65 -6.93 7.70
C VAL A 155 14.24 -5.54 7.57
N PHE A 156 14.78 -4.95 8.64
CA PHE A 156 15.41 -3.63 8.57
C PHE A 156 16.63 -3.59 7.65
N HIS A 157 17.55 -4.55 7.76
CA HIS A 157 18.73 -4.59 6.90
C HIS A 157 18.36 -4.56 5.41
N LEU A 158 17.26 -5.21 5.04
CA LEU A 158 16.79 -5.22 3.67
C LEU A 158 15.94 -3.99 3.32
N ALA A 159 15.00 -3.60 4.18
CA ALA A 159 14.13 -2.45 3.98
C ALA A 159 14.91 -1.14 3.83
N GLU A 160 15.93 -0.91 4.68
CA GLU A 160 16.78 0.28 4.58
C GLU A 160 17.62 0.29 3.29
N ARG A 161 17.97 -0.89 2.74
CA ARG A 161 18.64 -0.98 1.43
C ARG A 161 17.68 -0.67 0.30
N ILE A 162 16.45 -1.19 0.36
CA ILE A 162 15.39 -0.93 -0.62
C ILE A 162 15.06 0.55 -0.65
N ASP A 163 14.84 1.18 0.51
CA ASP A 163 14.53 2.61 0.64
C ASP A 163 15.61 3.49 -0.02
N ARG A 164 16.90 3.24 0.31
CA ARG A 164 18.02 3.96 -0.33
C ARG A 164 18.08 3.75 -1.83
N SER A 165 17.75 2.55 -2.31
CA SER A 165 17.77 2.24 -3.74
C SER A 165 16.62 2.95 -4.45
N GLN A 166 15.40 2.88 -3.92
CA GLN A 166 14.22 3.56 -4.46
C GLN A 166 14.41 5.07 -4.51
N ALA A 167 15.01 5.67 -3.47
CA ALA A 167 15.34 7.09 -3.46
C ALA A 167 16.27 7.49 -4.63
N ARG A 168 17.25 6.64 -4.98
CA ARG A 168 18.12 6.88 -6.14
C ARG A 168 17.37 6.72 -7.46
N MET A 169 16.51 5.72 -7.60
CA MET A 169 15.70 5.53 -8.81
C MET A 169 14.78 6.72 -9.07
N VAL A 170 14.11 7.18 -8.01
CA VAL A 170 13.30 8.39 -8.04
C VAL A 170 14.12 9.59 -8.49
N GLN A 171 15.34 9.75 -7.97
CA GLN A 171 16.22 10.84 -8.37
C GLN A 171 16.66 10.72 -9.84
N ALA A 172 17.02 9.53 -10.31
CA ALA A 172 17.39 9.30 -11.71
C ALA A 172 16.24 9.62 -12.69
N VAL A 173 15.00 9.24 -12.32
CA VAL A 173 13.78 9.62 -13.05
C VAL A 173 13.62 11.14 -13.08
N ARG A 174 13.86 11.83 -11.97
CA ARG A 174 13.81 13.31 -11.91
C ARG A 174 14.88 13.98 -12.75
N GLU A 175 16.00 13.30 -12.99
CA GLU A 175 17.07 13.75 -13.88
C GLU A 175 16.79 13.43 -15.35
N GLY A 176 15.67 12.78 -15.66
CA GLY A 176 15.19 12.54 -17.03
C GLY A 176 15.55 11.18 -17.62
N HIS A 177 16.11 10.25 -16.83
CA HIS A 177 16.39 8.89 -17.29
C HIS A 177 15.09 8.11 -17.54
N ALA A 178 15.10 7.21 -18.53
CA ALA A 178 13.95 6.38 -18.86
C ALA A 178 13.65 5.36 -17.75
N VAL A 179 12.36 5.01 -17.56
CA VAL A 179 11.98 4.06 -16.50
C VAL A 179 12.53 2.67 -16.76
N SER A 180 12.52 2.24 -18.02
CA SER A 180 13.14 0.99 -18.43
C SER A 180 14.62 0.94 -18.01
N GLU A 181 15.40 1.99 -18.22
CA GLU A 181 16.82 2.02 -17.81
C GLU A 181 16.98 2.00 -16.28
N VAL A 182 16.17 2.77 -15.56
CA VAL A 182 16.21 2.88 -14.10
C VAL A 182 15.80 1.59 -13.40
N MET A 183 14.77 0.90 -13.90
CA MET A 183 14.26 -0.35 -13.32
C MET A 183 15.09 -1.58 -13.70
N HIS A 184 15.82 -1.56 -14.82
CA HIS A 184 16.72 -2.63 -15.24
C HIS A 184 18.14 -2.52 -14.67
N ASP A 185 18.44 -1.47 -13.90
CA ASP A 185 19.74 -1.29 -13.24
C ASP A 185 20.09 -2.50 -12.36
N SER A 186 21.29 -3.03 -12.60
CA SER A 186 22.05 -4.07 -11.88
C SER A 186 21.90 -4.05 -10.35
N GLN A 187 21.64 -2.90 -9.73
CA GLN A 187 21.48 -2.77 -8.28
C GLN A 187 20.25 -3.54 -7.74
N PHE A 188 19.20 -3.75 -8.53
CA PHE A 188 18.06 -4.60 -8.13
C PHE A 188 18.37 -6.10 -8.27
N LYS A 189 19.29 -6.49 -9.18
CA LYS A 189 19.71 -7.90 -9.34
C LYS A 189 20.36 -8.44 -8.07
N ALA A 190 21.19 -7.65 -7.40
CA ALA A 190 21.83 -8.02 -6.14
C ALA A 190 20.85 -8.16 -4.95
N ILE A 191 19.62 -7.66 -5.07
CA ILE A 191 18.55 -7.88 -4.08
C ILE A 191 17.76 -9.16 -4.42
N ARG A 192 17.53 -9.43 -5.71
CA ARG A 192 16.85 -10.64 -6.19
C ARG A 192 17.61 -11.94 -5.90
N GLU A 193 18.95 -11.91 -5.83
CA GLU A 193 19.77 -13.10 -5.51
C GLU A 193 19.51 -13.69 -4.11
N ILE A 194 18.72 -13.02 -3.26
CA ILE A 194 18.38 -13.47 -1.90
C ILE A 194 17.04 -14.25 -1.88
N ALA A 195 16.24 -14.24 -2.96
CA ALA A 195 14.89 -14.79 -2.98
C ALA A 195 14.81 -16.20 -3.62
N PRO A 196 14.01 -17.14 -3.07
CA PRO A 196 13.76 -18.44 -3.71
C PRO A 196 12.81 -18.32 -4.91
N ALA A 197 12.98 -19.22 -5.89
CA ALA A 197 12.22 -19.26 -7.14
C ALA A 197 10.71 -19.45 -6.92
N GLN A 198 9.88 -18.74 -7.70
CA GLN A 198 8.42 -18.86 -7.69
C GLN A 198 7.92 -19.79 -8.80
N THR A 199 6.78 -20.45 -8.55
CA THR A 199 6.17 -21.51 -9.37
C THR A 199 5.57 -20.98 -10.69
N PRO A 200 5.57 -21.75 -11.79
CA PRO A 200 5.35 -21.22 -13.14
C PRO A 200 3.87 -20.92 -13.44
N ALA A 201 3.63 -19.85 -14.20
CA ALA A 201 2.38 -19.62 -14.91
C ALA A 201 2.61 -19.56 -16.43
N ALA A 202 1.54 -19.85 -17.17
CA ALA A 202 1.52 -20.05 -18.62
C ALA A 202 1.98 -18.81 -19.43
N ALA A 203 2.49 -19.08 -20.63
CA ALA A 203 3.02 -18.09 -21.56
C ALA A 203 1.99 -17.02 -21.95
N VAL A 204 2.42 -15.76 -21.93
CA VAL A 204 1.62 -14.59 -22.31
C VAL A 204 1.99 -14.18 -23.75
N PRO A 205 1.04 -13.73 -24.59
CA PRO A 205 1.34 -13.26 -25.94
C PRO A 205 2.21 -11.99 -25.92
N ALA A 206 3.01 -11.79 -26.98
CA ALA A 206 3.84 -10.60 -27.15
C ALA A 206 2.99 -9.30 -27.10
N PRO A 207 3.53 -8.19 -26.54
CA PRO A 207 2.83 -6.93 -26.49
C PRO A 207 2.54 -6.43 -27.91
N GLY A 208 1.26 -6.18 -28.21
CA GLY A 208 0.87 -5.46 -29.42
C GLY A 208 1.24 -3.99 -29.27
N HIS A 209 1.95 -3.44 -30.26
CA HIS A 209 2.22 -2.00 -30.35
C HIS A 209 0.91 -1.22 -30.39
N ASN A 210 0.77 -0.17 -29.57
CA ASN A 210 -0.41 0.69 -29.61
C ASN A 210 -0.26 1.69 -30.78
N PRO A 211 -1.09 1.62 -31.84
CA PRO A 211 -0.77 2.26 -33.12
C PRO A 211 -1.26 3.71 -33.27
N LYS A 212 -1.64 4.41 -32.18
CA LYS A 212 -2.21 5.76 -32.29
C LYS A 212 -1.52 6.76 -31.38
N SER A 213 -0.75 7.66 -31.98
CA SER A 213 -0.42 8.97 -31.41
C SER A 213 -1.67 9.86 -31.41
N ALA A 214 -1.80 10.74 -30.41
CA ALA A 214 -2.88 11.72 -30.34
C ALA A 214 -3.05 12.50 -31.65
N SER A 215 -4.29 12.63 -32.14
CA SER A 215 -4.62 13.44 -33.31
C SER A 215 -4.65 14.94 -32.97
N CYS A 216 -4.67 15.80 -33.99
CA CYS A 216 -4.80 17.25 -33.81
C CYS A 216 -6.10 17.62 -33.07
N GLU A 217 -7.19 16.90 -33.32
CA GLU A 217 -8.48 17.08 -32.63
C GLU A 217 -8.40 16.69 -31.14
N ASP A 218 -7.64 15.64 -30.81
CA ASP A 218 -7.42 15.23 -29.42
C ASP A 218 -6.66 16.33 -28.65
N GLN A 219 -5.69 16.99 -29.29
CA GLN A 219 -4.93 18.10 -28.69
C GLN A 219 -5.79 19.35 -28.47
N GLU A 220 -6.71 19.66 -29.39
CA GLU A 220 -7.67 20.76 -29.22
C GLU A 220 -8.66 20.51 -28.07
N LEU A 221 -9.14 19.28 -27.91
CA LEU A 221 -9.98 18.89 -26.76
C LEU A 221 -9.22 19.03 -25.43
N VAL A 222 -7.98 18.55 -25.36
CA VAL A 222 -7.11 18.72 -24.18
C VAL A 222 -6.95 20.20 -23.83
N ALA A 223 -6.71 21.06 -24.83
CA ALA A 223 -6.57 22.49 -24.64
C ALA A 223 -7.87 23.15 -24.14
N LEU A 224 -9.04 22.72 -24.67
CA LEU A 224 -10.35 23.26 -24.30
C LEU A 224 -10.70 23.02 -22.82
N PHE A 225 -10.31 21.86 -22.28
CA PHE A 225 -10.58 21.50 -20.90
C PHE A 225 -9.47 21.89 -19.91
N ALA A 226 -8.35 22.44 -20.39
CA ALA A 226 -7.24 22.89 -19.54
C ALA A 226 -7.67 23.92 -18.48
N GLU A 227 -8.67 24.77 -18.80
CA GLU A 227 -9.22 25.76 -17.87
C GLU A 227 -10.27 25.20 -16.89
N SER A 228 -10.77 23.98 -17.13
CA SER A 228 -11.85 23.37 -16.32
C SER A 228 -11.36 22.73 -15.02
N GLY A 229 -10.04 22.64 -14.81
CA GLY A 229 -9.42 21.91 -13.70
C GLY A 229 -9.64 20.40 -13.74
N SER A 230 -10.33 19.88 -14.76
CA SER A 230 -10.58 18.46 -14.98
C SER A 230 -9.70 18.00 -16.15
N PRO A 231 -8.66 17.19 -15.90
CA PRO A 231 -7.78 16.74 -16.97
C PRO A 231 -8.53 15.78 -17.90
N VAL A 232 -8.31 15.94 -19.21
CA VAL A 232 -8.85 15.09 -20.28
C VAL A 232 -7.72 14.75 -21.23
N GLY A 233 -7.81 13.60 -21.90
CA GLY A 233 -6.82 13.19 -22.89
C GLY A 233 -7.03 11.75 -23.38
N PRO A 234 -6.29 11.32 -24.42
CA PRO A 234 -6.41 9.98 -24.99
C PRO A 234 -6.06 8.88 -24.00
N ALA A 235 -6.64 7.69 -24.15
CA ALA A 235 -6.38 6.57 -23.26
C ALA A 235 -5.30 5.63 -23.83
N PHE A 236 -4.15 5.56 -23.15
CA PHE A 236 -3.14 4.52 -23.33
C PHE A 236 -3.49 3.29 -22.49
N LYS A 237 -3.80 2.16 -23.13
CA LYS A 237 -4.35 0.97 -22.45
C LYS A 237 -3.28 -0.06 -22.15
N VAL A 238 -3.26 -0.55 -20.91
CA VAL A 238 -2.36 -1.61 -20.44
C VAL A 238 -3.18 -2.71 -19.79
N ARG A 239 -2.83 -3.97 -20.05
CA ARG A 239 -3.47 -5.12 -19.41
C ARG A 239 -2.42 -6.02 -18.77
N TYR A 240 -2.58 -6.29 -17.49
CA TYR A 240 -1.73 -7.23 -16.75
C TYR A 240 -2.31 -8.63 -16.71
N PHE A 241 -1.41 -9.60 -16.68
CA PHE A 241 -1.67 -11.02 -16.50
C PHE A 241 -0.77 -11.57 -15.38
N PRO A 242 -1.08 -12.75 -14.81
CA PRO A 242 -0.17 -13.43 -13.89
C PRO A 242 1.23 -13.57 -14.48
N ALA A 243 2.26 -13.42 -13.64
CA ALA A 243 3.65 -13.48 -14.09
C ALA A 243 4.00 -14.87 -14.64
N SER A 244 4.66 -14.91 -15.80
CA SER A 244 5.28 -16.10 -16.38
C SER A 244 6.69 -16.34 -15.82
N ASP A 245 7.34 -17.43 -16.23
CA ASP A 245 8.77 -17.67 -16.02
C ASP A 245 9.53 -17.62 -17.37
N PRO A 246 10.45 -16.66 -17.59
CA PRO A 246 10.81 -15.58 -16.69
C PRO A 246 9.71 -14.52 -16.55
N PRO A 247 9.69 -13.77 -15.43
CA PRO A 247 8.72 -12.70 -15.24
C PRO A 247 9.00 -11.54 -16.22
N GLY A 248 7.93 -11.01 -16.82
CA GLY A 248 7.98 -9.79 -17.63
C GLY A 248 8.17 -8.51 -16.80
N SER A 249 8.21 -7.36 -17.47
CA SER A 249 8.31 -6.05 -16.82
C SER A 249 6.95 -5.49 -16.41
N VAL A 250 6.95 -4.59 -15.41
CA VAL A 250 5.74 -4.01 -14.78
C VAL A 250 5.63 -2.50 -15.03
N GLY A 251 6.55 -1.90 -15.79
CA GLY A 251 6.65 -0.44 -15.89
C GLY A 251 7.02 0.10 -17.27
N ASP A 252 7.70 -0.66 -18.12
CA ASP A 252 8.35 -0.14 -19.33
C ASP A 252 7.41 0.54 -20.33
N PHE A 253 6.14 0.14 -20.35
CA PHE A 253 5.12 0.75 -21.20
C PHE A 253 5.00 2.26 -21.02
N ILE A 254 5.40 2.79 -19.86
CA ILE A 254 5.27 4.21 -19.53
C ILE A 254 6.16 5.09 -20.42
N ASP A 255 7.24 4.51 -20.98
CA ASP A 255 8.15 5.20 -21.89
C ASP A 255 7.49 5.53 -23.24
N ASP A 256 6.44 4.79 -23.62
CA ASP A 256 5.69 4.93 -24.87
C ASP A 256 4.44 5.83 -24.75
N VAL A 257 4.14 6.34 -23.55
CA VAL A 257 2.95 7.17 -23.30
C VAL A 257 3.20 8.62 -23.70
N ALA A 258 2.31 9.20 -24.51
CA ALA A 258 2.44 10.56 -24.99
C ALA A 258 2.06 11.60 -23.91
N VAL A 259 2.59 12.81 -24.06
CA VAL A 259 2.20 13.98 -23.25
C VAL A 259 0.70 14.21 -23.40
N GLY A 260 0.00 14.39 -22.29
CA GLY A 260 -1.45 14.61 -22.26
C GLY A 260 -2.29 13.33 -22.21
N ASP A 261 -1.71 12.15 -22.42
CA ASP A 261 -2.46 10.88 -22.37
C ASP A 261 -2.82 10.48 -20.94
N PHE A 262 -3.87 9.68 -20.80
CA PHE A 262 -4.23 8.94 -19.61
C PHE A 262 -3.82 7.48 -19.73
N VAL A 263 -3.18 6.93 -18.69
CA VAL A 263 -2.92 5.50 -18.61
C VAL A 263 -4.15 4.78 -18.04
N VAL A 264 -4.68 3.79 -18.75
CA VAL A 264 -5.80 2.96 -18.28
C VAL A 264 -5.32 1.52 -18.12
N ILE A 265 -5.25 1.07 -16.87
CA ILE A 265 -4.69 -0.23 -16.49
C ILE A 265 -5.79 -1.20 -16.10
N GLY A 266 -5.93 -2.28 -16.87
CA GLY A 266 -6.70 -3.47 -16.50
C GLY A 266 -5.85 -4.43 -15.67
N ASN A 267 -6.01 -4.41 -14.34
CA ASN A 267 -5.36 -5.36 -13.40
C ASN A 267 -6.37 -6.41 -12.84
N GLY A 268 -7.56 -6.52 -13.44
CA GLY A 268 -8.54 -7.56 -13.17
C GLY A 268 -9.22 -7.45 -11.81
N GLY A 269 -9.38 -6.22 -11.31
CA GLY A 269 -9.97 -5.94 -10.00
C GLY A 269 -9.17 -6.47 -8.80
N ARG A 270 -7.90 -6.87 -8.98
CA ARG A 270 -7.07 -7.40 -7.90
C ARG A 270 -6.83 -6.37 -6.80
N THR A 271 -6.96 -6.81 -5.55
CA THR A 271 -6.82 -5.98 -4.34
C THR A 271 -5.62 -6.35 -3.47
N ASP A 272 -4.95 -7.45 -3.81
CA ASP A 272 -3.82 -8.04 -3.09
C ASP A 272 -2.46 -7.52 -3.61
N CYS A 273 -2.39 -7.02 -4.84
CA CYS A 273 -1.19 -6.40 -5.39
C CYS A 273 -1.51 -5.37 -6.49
N THR A 274 -0.52 -4.55 -6.78
CA THR A 274 -0.63 -3.37 -7.64
C THR A 274 0.56 -3.29 -8.59
N VAL A 275 0.36 -2.55 -9.67
CA VAL A 275 1.26 -2.39 -10.80
C VAL A 275 1.58 -0.91 -11.04
N TRP A 276 1.14 -0.04 -10.13
CA TRP A 276 1.41 1.40 -10.17
C TRP A 276 1.87 1.87 -8.79
N GLY A 277 2.96 2.63 -8.79
CA GLY A 277 3.63 3.11 -7.59
C GLY A 277 4.35 4.44 -7.80
N ASP A 278 5.20 4.80 -6.86
CA ASP A 278 5.82 6.13 -6.76
C ASP A 278 6.70 6.46 -7.96
N ILE A 279 7.60 5.56 -8.35
CA ILE A 279 8.54 5.77 -9.47
C ILE A 279 7.79 6.10 -10.77
N ILE A 280 6.76 5.31 -11.09
CA ILE A 280 5.95 5.52 -12.30
C ILE A 280 5.13 6.81 -12.18
N THR A 281 4.62 7.13 -10.99
CA THR A 281 3.88 8.38 -10.74
C THR A 281 4.76 9.61 -11.00
N GLN A 282 5.99 9.60 -10.49
CA GLN A 282 6.91 10.72 -10.67
C GLN A 282 7.34 10.87 -12.12
N TYR A 283 7.61 9.76 -12.80
CA TYR A 283 7.93 9.78 -14.22
C TYR A 283 6.77 10.32 -15.07
N ALA A 284 5.55 9.85 -14.79
CA ALA A 284 4.34 10.29 -15.47
C ALA A 284 4.12 11.80 -15.31
N ALA A 285 4.29 12.32 -14.10
CA ALA A 285 4.20 13.75 -13.83
C ALA A 285 5.25 14.56 -14.60
N LEU A 286 6.51 14.10 -14.66
CA LEU A 286 7.59 14.78 -15.39
C LEU A 286 7.38 14.80 -16.89
N ARG A 287 6.79 13.73 -17.45
CA ARG A 287 6.44 13.63 -18.88
C ARG A 287 5.11 14.29 -19.25
N GLY A 288 4.41 14.89 -18.29
CA GLY A 288 3.12 15.53 -18.56
C GLY A 288 2.04 14.54 -19.00
N ILE A 289 2.11 13.28 -18.56
CA ILE A 289 0.98 12.35 -18.63
C ILE A 289 -0.14 12.94 -17.78
N SER A 290 -1.39 12.89 -18.24
CA SER A 290 -2.52 13.58 -17.59
C SER A 290 -3.04 12.86 -16.34
N GLY A 291 -2.93 11.52 -16.30
CA GLY A 291 -3.40 10.73 -15.17
C GLY A 291 -3.34 9.22 -15.40
N ALA A 292 -3.72 8.47 -14.37
CA ALA A 292 -3.84 7.01 -14.44
C ALA A 292 -5.14 6.51 -13.80
N VAL A 293 -5.80 5.55 -14.45
CA VAL A 293 -6.97 4.82 -13.97
C VAL A 293 -6.60 3.35 -13.87
N ILE A 294 -6.90 2.72 -12.73
CA ILE A 294 -6.48 1.35 -12.43
C ILE A 294 -7.71 0.54 -11.99
N ASP A 295 -8.02 -0.51 -12.74
CA ASP A 295 -8.94 -1.56 -12.30
C ASP A 295 -8.25 -2.46 -11.25
N GLY A 296 -8.30 -2.02 -9.99
CA GLY A 296 -7.64 -2.66 -8.85
C GLY A 296 -7.22 -1.64 -7.78
N VAL A 297 -6.08 -1.88 -7.13
CA VAL A 297 -5.52 -1.01 -6.07
C VAL A 297 -4.23 -0.32 -6.50
N CYS A 298 -3.93 0.85 -5.92
CA CYS A 298 -2.66 1.58 -6.08
C CYS A 298 -1.80 1.48 -4.80
N ARG A 299 -0.47 1.34 -4.96
CA ARG A 299 0.47 1.14 -3.84
C ARG A 299 0.81 2.42 -3.10
N ASP A 300 1.15 3.48 -3.82
CA ASP A 300 1.89 4.65 -3.31
C ASP A 300 1.02 5.91 -3.27
N VAL A 301 -0.17 5.77 -2.69
CA VAL A 301 -1.15 6.86 -2.62
C VAL A 301 -0.62 8.06 -1.81
N ASN A 302 0.27 7.82 -0.83
CA ASN A 302 0.90 8.87 -0.02
C ASN A 302 1.62 9.91 -0.88
N ARG A 303 2.56 9.46 -1.70
CA ARG A 303 3.46 10.33 -2.48
C ARG A 303 2.74 10.92 -3.69
N ALA A 304 1.84 10.16 -4.31
CA ALA A 304 1.02 10.63 -5.42
C ALA A 304 0.08 11.80 -5.04
N ILE A 305 -0.37 11.87 -3.79
CA ILE A 305 -1.27 12.96 -3.33
C ILE A 305 -0.49 14.13 -2.73
N SER A 306 0.70 13.89 -2.14
CA SER A 306 1.46 14.93 -1.43
C SER A 306 2.35 15.79 -2.33
N ASP A 307 2.65 15.36 -3.55
CA ASP A 307 3.50 16.13 -4.45
C ASP A 307 2.70 17.28 -5.10
N SER A 308 2.85 18.49 -4.57
CA SER A 308 2.17 19.69 -5.08
C SER A 308 2.65 20.12 -6.47
N ARG A 309 3.65 19.44 -7.06
CA ARG A 309 4.12 19.66 -8.43
C ARG A 309 3.46 18.72 -9.44
N SER A 310 2.86 17.62 -9.00
CA SER A 310 2.12 16.75 -9.89
C SER A 310 0.72 17.33 -10.09
N ASN A 311 0.53 18.08 -11.18
CA ASN A 311 -0.79 18.33 -11.78
C ASN A 311 -1.41 17.04 -12.36
N LEU A 312 -0.82 15.87 -12.07
CA LEU A 312 -1.33 14.57 -12.42
C LEU A 312 -2.71 14.42 -11.77
N GLY A 313 -3.75 14.53 -12.58
CA GLY A 313 -5.10 14.17 -12.18
C GLY A 313 -5.13 12.66 -12.02
N LEU A 314 -4.61 12.16 -10.90
CA LEU A 314 -4.90 10.80 -10.47
C LEU A 314 -6.38 10.80 -10.14
N LEU A 315 -7.23 10.59 -11.15
CA LEU A 315 -8.65 10.41 -10.97
C LEU A 315 -8.75 9.23 -10.01
N LYS A 316 -9.20 9.51 -8.78
CA LYS A 316 -9.36 8.57 -7.68
C LYS A 316 -10.48 7.58 -8.02
N LEU A 317 -10.23 6.70 -8.99
CA LEU A 317 -11.02 5.50 -9.25
C LEU A 317 -10.29 4.25 -8.75
N CYS A 318 -9.35 4.38 -7.81
CA CYS A 318 -9.07 3.28 -6.91
C CYS A 318 -10.36 3.04 -6.12
N HIS A 319 -11.02 1.91 -6.39
CA HIS A 319 -12.29 1.51 -5.81
C HIS A 319 -12.34 1.86 -4.30
N ARG A 320 -13.03 2.96 -3.96
CA ARG A 320 -13.66 3.14 -2.65
C ARG A 320 -14.97 2.37 -2.74
N ILE A 321 -14.93 1.08 -2.42
CA ILE A 321 -16.10 0.39 -1.87
C ILE A 321 -15.78 0.13 -0.40
#